data_AF-A0A1B6K5I1-F1
#
_entry.id   AF-A0A1B6K5I1-F1
#
_cell.length_a   1.000
_cell.length_b   1.000
_cell.length_c   1.000
_cell.angle_alpha   90.00
_cell.angle_beta   90.00
_cell.angle_gamma   90.00
#
_symmetry.space_group_name_H-M   'P 1'
#
loop_
_entity.id
_entity.type
_entity.pdbx_description
1 polymer ?
#
loop_
_entity_poly.entity_id
_entity_poly.type
_entity_poly.pdbx_seq_one_letter_code
_entity_poly.pdbx_strand_id
1 'polypeptide(L)'
;AGVQGNVTVNGQPWNRSQFRRLCCYITQEFAMMELLTVRETLQIAANLKLPGKIWCAKRKVQIEDKVDEILELLILKKEQKTQVRYLSGGEKKRLSIGVE
;
A
#
# COMPACT_ATOMS: atom_id res chain seq x y z
N ALA A 1 -32.07 -2.20 -15.97
CA ALA A 1 -31.18 -1.79 -17.07
C ALA A 1 -29.75 -1.97 -16.59
N GLY A 2 -29.01 -2.93 -17.17
CA GLY A 2 -27.62 -3.19 -16.80
C GLY A 2 -26.65 -2.48 -17.76
N VAL A 3 -25.44 -2.21 -17.30
CA VAL A 3 -24.35 -1.78 -18.17
C VAL A 3 -23.75 -3.04 -18.82
N GLN A 4 -23.69 -3.06 -20.15
CA GLN A 4 -23.05 -4.14 -20.92
C GLN A 4 -21.87 -3.57 -21.71
N GLY A 5 -20.78 -4.34 -21.80
CA GLY A 5 -19.59 -3.94 -22.53
C GLY A 5 -18.42 -4.90 -22.30
N ASN A 6 -17.34 -4.70 -23.06
CA ASN A 6 -16.10 -5.45 -22.95
C ASN A 6 -15.03 -4.58 -22.30
N VAL A 7 -14.27 -5.16 -21.38
CA VAL A 7 -13.13 -4.50 -20.73
C VAL A 7 -11.84 -5.15 -21.21
N THR A 8 -10.92 -4.33 -21.69
CA THR A 8 -9.57 -4.75 -22.08
C THR A 8 -8.52 -3.94 -21.35
N VAL A 9 -7.39 -4.55 -21.01
CA VAL A 9 -6.22 -3.87 -20.45
C VAL A 9 -5.04 -4.18 -21.34
N ASN A 10 -4.37 -3.15 -21.86
CA ASN A 10 -3.30 -3.27 -22.85
C ASN A 10 -3.71 -4.13 -24.06
N GLY A 11 -4.97 -3.99 -24.52
CA GLY A 11 -5.50 -4.73 -25.68
C GLY A 11 -5.91 -6.19 -25.41
N GLN A 12 -5.72 -6.70 -24.19
CA GLN A 12 -6.11 -8.07 -23.82
C GLN A 12 -7.42 -8.08 -23.02
N PRO A 13 -8.30 -9.08 -23.21
CA PRO A 13 -9.53 -9.22 -22.42
C PRO A 13 -9.26 -9.28 -20.92
N TRP A 14 -10.13 -8.67 -20.11
CA TRP A 14 -9.99 -8.63 -18.67
C TRP A 14 -9.88 -10.03 -18.04
N ASN A 15 -8.77 -10.28 -17.35
CA ASN A 15 -8.49 -11.45 -16.53
C ASN A 15 -8.14 -11.01 -15.12
N ARG A 16 -9.03 -11.31 -14.17
CA ARG A 16 -8.95 -10.84 -12.80
C ARG A 16 -7.64 -11.22 -12.08
N SER A 17 -7.07 -12.40 -12.33
CA SER A 17 -5.87 -12.86 -11.62
C SER A 17 -4.61 -12.18 -12.13
N GLN A 18 -4.53 -11.97 -13.44
CA GLN A 18 -3.39 -11.29 -14.08
C GLN A 18 -3.39 -9.80 -13.78
N PHE A 19 -4.54 -9.13 -13.87
CA PHE A 19 -4.60 -7.68 -13.69
C PHE A 19 -4.41 -7.21 -12.26
N ARG A 20 -4.74 -8.05 -11.26
CA ARG A 20 -4.39 -7.76 -9.85
C ARG A 20 -2.89 -7.65 -9.60
N ARG A 21 -2.04 -8.17 -10.48
CA ARG A 21 -0.58 -8.04 -10.38
C ARG A 21 -0.02 -6.85 -11.13
N LEU A 22 -0.81 -6.23 -12.01
CA LEU A 22 -0.40 -5.14 -12.90
C LEU A 22 -0.95 -3.77 -12.48
N CYS A 23 -2.04 -3.76 -11.71
CA CYS A 23 -2.70 -2.54 -11.27
C CYS A 23 -3.07 -2.64 -9.79
N CYS A 24 -3.00 -1.49 -9.09
CA CYS A 24 -3.51 -1.34 -7.73
C CYS A 24 -4.85 -0.58 -7.76
N TYR A 25 -5.76 -0.94 -6.87
CA TYR A 25 -7.05 -0.27 -6.70
C TYR A 25 -7.17 0.26 -5.28
N ILE A 26 -7.43 1.56 -5.15
CA ILE A 26 -7.55 2.23 -3.86
C ILE A 26 -8.99 2.67 -3.69
N THR A 27 -9.67 2.12 -2.68
CA THR A 27 -11.04 2.47 -2.34
C THR A 27 -11.16 3.90 -1.80
N GLN A 28 -12.37 4.45 -1.85
CA GLN A 28 -12.66 5.75 -1.24
C GLN A 28 -12.45 5.69 0.27
N GLU A 29 -13.10 4.72 0.92
CA GLU A 29 -12.88 4.37 2.33
C GLU A 29 -11.89 3.22 2.41
N PHE A 30 -10.72 3.48 2.98
CA PHE A 30 -9.68 2.49 3.16
C PHE A 30 -9.64 2.10 4.65
N ALA A 31 -9.94 0.83 4.94
CA ALA A 31 -9.92 0.33 6.31
C ALA A 31 -8.48 0.29 6.84
N MET A 32 -8.19 1.07 7.87
CA MET A 32 -6.87 1.14 8.50
C MET A 32 -6.90 0.65 9.94
N MET A 33 -5.76 0.16 10.40
CA MET A 33 -5.54 -0.18 11.80
C MET A 33 -5.23 1.11 12.58
N GLU A 34 -6.27 1.74 13.13
CA GLU A 34 -6.20 3.07 13.74
C GLU A 34 -5.22 3.23 14.91
N LEU A 35 -4.91 2.12 15.61
CA LEU A 35 -4.02 2.10 16.76
C LEU A 35 -2.54 2.00 16.37
N LEU A 36 -2.23 1.62 15.13
CA LEU A 36 -0.86 1.50 14.63
C LEU A 36 -0.33 2.84 14.17
N THR A 37 0.99 2.98 14.19
CA THR A 37 1.69 4.11 13.59
C THR A 37 1.77 3.99 12.07
N VAL A 38 2.04 5.11 11.40
CA VAL A 38 2.27 5.15 9.95
C VAL A 38 3.40 4.20 9.54
N ARG A 39 4.52 4.21 10.25
CA ARG A 39 5.66 3.32 9.97
C ARG A 39 5.28 1.86 10.16
N GLU A 40 4.62 1.49 11.26
CA GLU A 40 4.22 0.10 11.51
C GLU A 40 3.26 -0.40 10.42
N THR A 41 2.32 0.45 10.00
CA THR A 41 1.37 0.14 8.92
C THR A 41 2.11 -0.19 7.62
N LEU A 42 3.07 0.65 7.22
CA LEU A 42 3.88 0.42 6.02
C LEU A 42 4.82 -0.80 6.17
N GLN A 43 5.42 -1.01 7.33
CA GLN A 43 6.26 -2.18 7.60
C GLN A 43 5.46 -3.48 7.49
N ILE A 44 4.23 -3.52 8.02
CA ILE A 44 3.36 -4.69 7.90
C ILE A 44 3.01 -4.93 6.43
N ALA A 45 2.62 -3.89 5.70
CA ALA A 45 2.31 -3.99 4.27
C ALA A 45 3.51 -4.50 3.47
N ALA A 46 4.70 -3.93 3.68
CA ALA A 46 5.95 -4.33 3.02
C ALA A 46 6.34 -5.77 3.37
N ASN A 47 6.20 -6.19 4.63
CA ASN A 47 6.47 -7.57 5.05
C ASN A 47 5.59 -8.58 4.29
N LEU A 48 4.31 -8.26 4.07
CA LEU A 48 3.35 -9.14 3.40
C LEU A 48 3.48 -9.13 1.88
N LYS A 49 3.81 -7.97 1.28
CA LYS A 49 3.83 -7.78 -0.17
C LYS A 49 5.19 -8.08 -0.82
N LEU A 50 6.30 -7.88 -0.09
CA LEU A 50 7.63 -8.14 -0.65
C LEU A 50 7.97 -9.64 -0.64
N PRO A 51 8.43 -10.20 -1.78
CA PRO A 51 8.84 -11.59 -1.85
C PRO A 51 10.14 -11.82 -1.06
N GLY A 52 10.25 -12.93 -0.34
CA GLY A 52 11.49 -13.31 0.34
C GLY A 52 11.31 -14.42 1.38
N LYS A 53 12.44 -14.97 1.86
CA LYS A 53 12.47 -15.89 3.01
C LYS A 53 12.28 -15.10 4.31
N ILE A 54 11.62 -15.70 5.30
CA ILE A 54 11.16 -15.03 6.53
C ILE A 54 12.34 -14.61 7.43
N TRP A 55 13.48 -15.31 7.37
CA TRP A 55 14.56 -15.21 8.35
C TRP A 55 15.91 -14.80 7.75
N CYS A 56 15.96 -13.68 7.00
CA CYS A 56 17.25 -13.12 6.59
C CYS A 56 17.42 -11.66 6.99
N ALA A 57 18.56 -11.33 7.61
CA ALA A 57 18.91 -9.97 8.01
C ALA A 57 18.86 -9.00 6.82
N LYS A 58 19.22 -9.48 5.61
CA LYS A 58 19.12 -8.72 4.37
C LYS A 58 17.69 -8.27 4.04
N ARG A 59 16.68 -9.10 4.31
CA ARG A 59 15.28 -8.73 4.09
C ARG A 59 14.84 -7.62 5.04
N LYS A 60 15.27 -7.67 6.30
CA LYS A 60 14.95 -6.61 7.26
C LYS A 60 15.45 -5.25 6.77
N VAL A 61 16.70 -5.18 6.32
CA VAL A 61 17.28 -3.94 5.75
C VAL A 61 16.47 -3.49 4.52
N GLN A 62 16.16 -4.41 3.59
CA GLN A 62 15.37 -4.09 2.40
C GLN A 62 13.97 -3.53 2.73
N ILE A 63 13.31 -4.07 3.77
CA ILE A 63 12.01 -3.57 4.22
C ILE A 63 12.14 -2.17 4.79
N GLU A 64 13.11 -1.94 5.69
CA GLU A 64 13.33 -0.61 6.28
C GLU A 64 13.64 0.42 5.20
N ASP A 65 14.54 0.11 4.26
CA ASP A 65 14.89 0.99 3.15
C ASP A 65 13.66 1.33 2.31
N LYS A 66 12.80 0.34 2.03
CA LYS A 66 11.59 0.55 1.23
C LYS A 66 10.54 1.38 1.97
N VAL A 67 10.39 1.17 3.27
CA VAL A 67 9.49 1.96 4.11
C VAL A 67 9.98 3.40 4.19
N ASP A 68 11.28 3.61 4.33
CA ASP A 68 11.87 4.95 4.32
C ASP A 68 11.65 5.66 2.98
N GLU A 69 11.88 4.98 1.86
CA GLU A 69 11.60 5.50 0.52
C GLU A 69 10.14 5.95 0.36
N ILE A 70 9.18 5.11 0.77
CA ILE A 70 7.74 5.40 0.67
C ILE A 70 7.36 6.59 1.58
N LEU A 71 7.90 6.66 2.80
CA LEU A 71 7.62 7.76 3.73
C LEU A 71 8.08 9.12 3.18
N GLU A 72 9.22 9.17 2.49
CA GLU A 72 9.70 10.39 1.83
C GLU A 72 8.84 10.73 0.61
N LEU A 73 8.57 9.75 -0.27
CA LEU A 73 7.77 9.95 -1.49
C LEU A 73 6.36 10.47 -1.21
N LEU A 74 5.75 10.01 -0.12
CA LEU A 74 4.39 10.38 0.26
C LEU A 74 4.33 11.55 1.24
N ILE A 75 5.47 12.13 1.61
CA ILE A 75 5.57 13.25 2.57
C ILE A 75 4.84 12.89 3.88
N LEU A 76 5.23 11.74 4.45
CA LEU A 76 4.70 11.20 5.71
C LEU A 76 5.82 10.93 6.74
N LYS A 77 7.06 11.31 6.42
CA LYS A 77 8.22 11.05 7.28
C LYS A 77 8.11 11.67 8.67
N LYS A 78 7.54 12.88 8.75
CA LYS A 78 7.35 13.60 10.03
C LYS A 78 6.32 12.89 10.91
N GLU A 79 5.31 12.29 10.29
CA GLU A 79 4.18 11.60 10.90
C GLU A 79 4.45 10.11 11.11
N GLN A 80 5.67 9.62 10.83
CA GLN A 80 5.98 8.19 10.84
C GLN A 80 5.67 7.49 12.19
N LYS A 81 5.76 8.24 13.30
CA LYS A 81 5.47 7.77 14.67
C LYS A 81 4.05 8.09 15.13
N THR A 82 3.27 8.82 14.33
CA THR A 82 1.90 9.20 14.65
C THR A 82 0.98 8.01 14.42
N GLN A 83 0.07 7.75 15.35
CA GLN A 83 -0.97 6.73 15.15
C GLN A 83 -1.94 7.16 14.06
N VAL A 84 -2.41 6.20 13.26
CA VAL A 84 -3.29 6.47 12.11
C VAL A 84 -4.55 7.24 12.51
N ARG A 85 -5.10 7.00 13.71
CA ARG A 85 -6.29 7.74 14.19
C ARG A 85 -6.11 9.26 14.24
N TYR A 86 -4.88 9.74 14.41
CA TYR A 86 -4.56 11.17 14.54
C TYR A 86 -4.17 11.82 13.22
N LEU A 87 -4.16 11.07 12.12
CA LEU A 87 -3.90 11.63 10.79
C LEU A 87 -5.11 12.39 10.25
N SER A 88 -4.82 13.48 9.56
CA SER A 88 -5.79 14.16 8.68
C SER A 88 -6.27 13.24 7.56
N GLY A 89 -7.41 13.57 6.96
CA GLY A 89 -7.95 12.78 5.84
C GLY A 89 -6.98 12.69 4.64
N GLY A 90 -6.25 13.78 4.35
CA GLY A 90 -5.25 13.79 3.29
C GLY A 90 -4.05 12.88 3.60
N GLU A 91 -3.57 12.86 4.84
CA GLU A 91 -2.51 11.95 5.28
C GLU A 91 -2.97 10.49 5.26
N LYS A 92 -4.20 10.20 5.74
CA LYS A 92 -4.80 8.86 5.60
C LYS A 92 -4.89 8.45 4.13
N LYS A 93 -5.26 9.37 3.23
CA LYS A 93 -5.31 9.03 1.80
C LYS A 93 -3.94 8.72 1.22
N ARG A 94 -2.91 9.51 1.55
CA ARG A 94 -1.53 9.21 1.15
C ARG A 94 -1.05 7.88 1.73
N LEU A 95 -1.32 7.59 3.01
CA LEU A 95 -0.98 6.31 3.61
C LEU A 95 -1.68 5.14 2.90
N SER A 96 -2.94 5.28 2.48
CA SER A 96 -3.62 4.23 1.71
C SER A 96 -2.95 3.93 0.37
N ILE A 97 -2.35 4.94 -0.26
CA ILE A 97 -1.54 4.78 -1.48
C ILE A 97 -0.24 4.03 -1.15
N GLY A 98 0.43 4.35 -0.04
CA GLY A 98 1.66 3.66 0.35
C GLY A 98 1.47 2.20 0.77
N VAL A 99 0.27 1.85 1.26
CA VAL A 99 -0.08 0.47 1.59
C VAL A 99 -0.35 -0.35 0.33
N GLU A 100 -0.88 0.26 -0.74
CA GLU A 100 -1.24 -0.43 -1.99
C GLU A 100 -0.11 -0.58 -3.01
#